data_AF-A0A660U4R6-F1
#
_entry.id   AF-A0A660U4R6-F1
#
_cell.length_a   1.000
_cell.length_b   1.000
_cell.length_c   1.000
_cell.angle_alpha   90.00
_cell.angle_beta   90.00
_cell.angle_gamma   90.00
#
_symmetry.space_group_name_H-M   'P 1'
#
loop_
_entity.id
_entity.type
_entity.pdbx_description
1 polymer ?
#
loop_
_entity_poly.entity_id
_entity_poly.type
_entity_poly.pdbx_seq_one_letter_code
_entity_poly.pdbx_strand_id
1 'polypeptide(L)' 'MNPSYRKIIENVYDLSGLPIILNTSFNMHEAPIVCTPEDAVKSFLQGHLDALSIGRFLVFQR' A
#
# COMPACT_ATOMS: atom_id res chain seq x y z
N MET A 1 -8.80 1.39 15.85
CA MET A 1 -7.65 0.61 15.36
C MET A 1 -8.07 -0.16 14.12
N ASN A 2 -7.23 -0.24 13.07
CA ASN A 2 -7.54 -0.92 11.80
C ASN A 2 -7.10 -2.40 11.89
N PRO A 3 -8.04 -3.38 11.99
CA PRO A 3 -7.69 -4.80 12.18
C PRO A 3 -6.91 -5.39 11.00
N SER A 4 -7.22 -4.97 9.77
CA SER A 4 -6.50 -5.42 8.57
C SER A 4 -5.05 -4.96 8.61
N TYR A 5 -4.80 -3.72 9.01
CA TYR A 5 -3.45 -3.17 9.12
C TYR A 5 -2.64 -3.83 10.23
N ARG A 6 -3.28 -4.14 11.37
CA ARG A 6 -2.65 -4.90 12.46
C ARG A 6 -2.17 -6.27 11.97
N LYS A 7 -3.01 -6.98 11.22
CA LYS A 7 -2.67 -8.30 10.67
C LYS A 7 -1.46 -8.23 9.73
N ILE A 8 -1.30 -7.14 8.97
CA ILE A 8 -0.10 -6.93 8.13
C ILE A 8 1.15 -6.85 9.01
N ILE A 9 1.12 -6.05 10.08
CA ILE A 9 2.25 -5.89 11.00
C ILE A 9 2.61 -7.22 11.69
N GLU A 10 1.62 -8.01 12.10
CA GLU A 10 1.82 -9.34 12.69
C GLU A 10 2.52 -10.29 11.70
N ASN A 11 2.08 -10.35 10.44
CA ASN A 11 2.76 -11.15 9.41
C ASN A 11 4.18 -10.65 9.11
N VAL A 12 4.42 -9.33 9.17
CA VAL A 12 5.78 -8.77 8.99
C VAL A 12 6.69 -9.18 10.14
N TYR A 13 6.17 -9.26 11.37
CA TYR A 13 6.91 -9.78 12.51
C TYR A 13 7.28 -11.26 12.33
N ASP A 14 6.34 -12.09 11.89
CA ASP A 14 6.60 -13.52 11.64
C ASP A 14 7.69 -13.73 10.57
N LEU A 15 7.79 -12.83 9.59
CA LEU A 15 8.77 -12.91 8.51
C LEU A 15 10.14 -12.29 8.86
N SER A 16 10.17 -11.19 9.59
CA SER A 16 11.37 -10.37 9.79
C SER A 16 11.91 -10.34 11.22
N GLY A 17 11.12 -10.79 12.21
CA GLY A 17 11.40 -10.62 13.63
C GLY A 17 11.17 -9.20 14.17
N LEU A 18 10.74 -8.25 13.32
CA LEU A 18 10.47 -6.86 13.69
C LEU A 18 9.03 -6.46 13.32
N PRO A 19 8.20 -5.96 14.25
CA PRO A 19 6.80 -5.60 13.98
C PRO A 19 6.67 -4.16 13.45
N ILE A 20 7.46 -3.77 12.46
CA ILE A 20 7.55 -2.38 11.99
C ILE A 20 7.48 -2.31 10.46
N ILE A 21 6.71 -1.36 9.95
CA ILE A 21 6.64 -1.03 8.52
C ILE A 21 6.78 0.49 8.33
N LEU A 22 7.40 0.87 7.21
CA LEU A 22 7.42 2.27 6.79
C LEU A 22 6.08 2.60 6.09
N ASN A 23 5.37 3.58 6.62
CA ASN A 23 4.11 4.06 6.06
C ASN A 23 4.28 5.51 5.58
N THR A 24 4.25 5.71 4.27
CA THR A 24 4.33 7.04 3.64
C THR A 24 3.02 7.39 2.95
N SER A 25 2.85 8.66 2.56
CA SER A 25 1.70 9.06 1.76
C SER A 25 1.65 8.25 0.46
N PHE A 26 0.46 7.77 0.09
CA PHE A 26 0.24 7.21 -1.22
C PHE A 26 -0.18 8.33 -2.18
N ASN A 27 0.82 8.88 -2.89
CA ASN A 27 0.69 9.92 -3.89
C ASN A 27 1.88 9.89 -4.85
N MET A 28 1.72 10.55 -6.00
CA MET A 28 2.86 10.92 -6.84
C MET A 28 3.53 12.17 -6.27
N HIS A 29 4.78 12.43 -6.68
CA HIS A 29 5.50 13.64 -6.25
C HIS A 29 4.66 14.89 -6.56
N GLU A 30 4.48 15.75 -5.55
CA GLU A 30 3.66 16.99 -5.59
C GLU A 30 2.15 16.80 -5.80
N ALA A 31 1.65 15.55 -5.84
CA ALA A 31 0.22 15.26 -5.91
C ALA A 31 -0.40 15.11 -4.51
N PRO A 32 -1.71 15.40 -4.35
CA PRO A 32 -2.44 15.06 -3.12
C PRO A 32 -2.48 13.55 -2.90
N ILE A 33 -2.75 13.14 -1.65
CA ILE A 33 -3.03 11.75 -1.32
C ILE A 33 -4.24 11.27 -2.12
N VAL A 34 -4.16 10.05 -2.64
CA VAL A 34 -5.24 9.45 -3.44
C VAL A 34 -6.53 9.33 -2.63
N CYS A 35 -7.66 9.68 -3.25
CA CYS A 35 -8.98 9.63 -2.60
C CYS A 35 -10.00 8.77 -3.36
N THR A 36 -9.69 8.36 -4.60
CA THR A 36 -10.55 7.52 -5.42
C THR A 36 -9.82 6.26 -5.89
N PRO A 37 -10.53 5.16 -6.19
CA PRO A 37 -9.91 3.98 -6.81
C PRO A 37 -9.19 4.32 -8.13
N GLU A 38 -9.74 5.24 -8.91
CA GLU A 38 -9.16 5.72 -10.16
C GLU A 38 -7.82 6.43 -9.93
N ASP A 39 -7.74 7.30 -8.91
CA ASP A 39 -6.48 7.95 -8.52
C ASP A 39 -5.44 6.92 -8.06
N ALA A 40 -5.85 5.95 -7.23
CA ALA A 40 -4.96 4.89 -6.76
C ALA A 40 -4.39 4.05 -7.91
N VAL A 41 -5.22 3.66 -8.89
CA VAL A 41 -4.77 2.91 -10.07
C VAL A 41 -3.85 3.77 -10.93
N LYS A 42 -4.19 5.04 -11.15
CA LYS A 42 -3.34 5.95 -11.94
C LYS A 42 -1.97 6.16 -11.27
N SER A 43 -1.95 6.42 -9.96
CA SER A 43 -0.71 6.55 -9.19
C SER A 43 0.09 5.25 -9.16
N PHE A 44 -0.57 4.09 -9.10
CA PHE A 44 0.10 2.79 -9.17
C PHE A 44 0.75 2.54 -10.53
N LEU A 45 0.05 2.81 -11.64
CA LEU A 45 0.56 2.60 -13.00
C LEU A 45 1.71 3.55 -13.35
N GLN A 46 1.69 4.77 -12.81
CA GLN A 46 2.73 5.77 -13.01
C GLN A 46 3.89 5.64 -12.01
N GLY A 47 3.61 5.07 -10.84
CA GLY A 47 4.58 4.85 -9.77
C GLY A 47 5.43 3.61 -10.03
N HIS A 48 6.65 3.62 -9.52
CA HIS A 48 7.52 2.43 -9.49
C HIS A 48 7.16 1.56 -8.27
N LEU A 49 5.93 1.05 -8.23
CA LEU A 49 5.41 0.22 -7.14
C LEU A 49 5.25 -1.23 -7.60
N ASP A 50 5.56 -2.18 -6.73
CA ASP A 50 5.49 -3.62 -7.05
C ASP A 50 4.05 -4.16 -7.04
N ALA A 51 3.23 -3.68 -6.11
CA ALA A 51 1.85 -4.14 -5.94
C ALA A 51 0.90 -3.06 -5.40
N LEU A 52 -0.36 -3.15 -5.79
CA LEU A 52 -1.48 -2.35 -5.28
C LEU A 52 -2.52 -3.27 -4.63
N SER A 53 -2.74 -3.08 -3.32
CA SER A 53 -3.85 -3.68 -2.59
C SER A 53 -4.99 -2.66 -2.45
N ILE A 54 -6.13 -2.91 -3.10
CA ILE A 54 -7.30 -2.02 -3.06
C ILE A 54 -8.59 -2.83 -2.88
N GLY A 55 -9.29 -2.59 -1.76
CA GLY A 55 -10.48 -3.37 -1.41
C GLY A 55 -10.18 -4.87 -1.29
N ARG A 56 -10.80 -5.68 -2.15
CA ARG A 56 -10.60 -7.15 -2.22
C ARG A 56 -9.66 -7.59 -3.34
N PHE A 57 -8.96 -6.64 -3.96
CA PHE A 57 -8.10 -6.89 -5.10
C PHE A 57 -6.63 -6.66 -4.73
N LEU A 58 -5.77 -7.52 -5.28
CA LEU A 58 -4.33 -7.37 -5.26
C LEU A 58 -3.84 -7.41 -6.71
N VAL A 59 -3.19 -6.33 -7.14
CA VAL A 59 -2.66 -6.15 -8.49
C VAL A 59 -1.14 -6.07 -8.41
N PHE A 60 -0.45 -6.72 -9.33
CA PHE A 60 1.00 -6.69 -9.44
C PHE A 60 1.40 -5.95 -10.71
N GLN A 61 2.43 -5.11 -10.60
CA GLN A 61 3.04 -4.46 -11.76
C GLN A 61 3.88 -5.52 -12.50
N ARG A 62 3.74 -5.60 -13.82
CA ARG A 62 4.52 -6.50 -14.68
C ARG A 62 5.58 -5.74 -15.45
#